data_AF-A0A1R3TLP0-F1
#
_entry.id   AF-A0A1R3TLP0-F1
#
_cell.length_a   1.000
_cell.length_b   1.000
_cell.length_c   1.000
_cell.angle_alpha   90.00
_cell.angle_beta   90.00
_cell.angle_gamma   90.00
#
_symmetry.space_group_name_H-M   'P 1'
#
loop_
_entity.id
_entity.type
_entity.pdbx_description
1 polymer ?
#
loop_
_entity_poly.entity_id
_entity_poly.type
_entity_poly.pdbx_seq_one_letter_code
_entity_poly.pdbx_strand_id
1 'polypeptide(L)'
;MKLKDLGLFDLAEVLANPGIILNPGLAFREMEERFVENDWRAFSEYLTTFAPEYQDTPDATWDPSGSPMKNFWDLPKTAQAVHLPSYISQLLLISWRKTDAAPLRQLEGYLSDVLRYLGQFQPLEARIAQFLFYDRMRARNEDWKAFCGEIRTNFSKPAGSKRTLLKAALNQMLDTYLLRAAQSMHYGQKQEADFWIATQDTGLAYFAKTFFYDEAHLSPSGLFSTFERLMPFAEMTTEQYWLDAEALFDNFSEAPKWQISDEELASLAKEIEAKLLERL
;
A
#
# COMPACT_ATOMS: atom_id res chain seq x y z
N MET A 1 -20.75 -16.56 -11.47
CA MET A 1 -19.98 -15.70 -12.39
C MET A 1 -19.09 -16.62 -13.21
N LYS A 2 -18.99 -16.48 -14.54
CA LYS A 2 -18.19 -17.42 -15.36
C LYS A 2 -16.71 -17.05 -15.26
N LEU A 3 -15.80 -18.04 -15.26
CA LEU A 3 -14.35 -17.83 -15.17
C LEU A 3 -13.81 -16.83 -16.22
N LYS A 4 -14.42 -16.82 -17.42
CA LYS A 4 -14.10 -15.85 -18.47
C LYS A 4 -14.40 -14.40 -18.09
N ASP A 5 -15.49 -14.17 -17.36
CA ASP A 5 -15.90 -12.82 -16.93
C ASP A 5 -14.97 -12.26 -15.83
N LEU A 6 -14.18 -13.12 -15.20
CA LEU A 6 -13.18 -12.79 -14.18
C LEU A 6 -11.77 -12.55 -14.74
N GLY A 7 -11.57 -12.66 -16.06
CA GLY A 7 -10.25 -12.56 -16.69
C GLY A 7 -9.32 -13.76 -16.43
N LEU A 8 -9.84 -14.86 -15.86
CA LEU A 8 -9.01 -16.02 -15.49
C LEU A 8 -8.52 -16.82 -16.70
N PHE A 9 -9.18 -16.73 -17.85
CA PHE A 9 -8.67 -17.32 -19.09
C PHE A 9 -7.45 -16.56 -19.63
N ASP A 10 -7.49 -15.23 -19.58
CA ASP A 10 -6.38 -14.39 -20.02
C ASP A 10 -5.16 -14.62 -19.10
N LEU A 11 -5.40 -14.80 -17.79
CA LEU A 11 -4.35 -15.18 -16.84
C LEU A 11 -3.74 -16.55 -17.19
N ALA A 12 -4.53 -17.54 -17.63
CA ALA A 12 -4.00 -18.84 -18.03
C ALA A 12 -3.06 -18.74 -19.23
N GLU A 13 -3.40 -17.90 -20.22
CA GLU A 13 -2.53 -17.63 -21.37
C GLU A 13 -1.21 -16.96 -20.95
N VAL A 14 -1.27 -16.04 -19.96
CA VAL A 14 -0.07 -15.44 -19.39
C VAL A 14 0.79 -16.49 -18.69
N LEU A 15 0.21 -17.30 -17.80
CA LEU A 15 0.91 -18.34 -17.02
C LEU A 15 1.47 -19.48 -17.88
N ALA A 16 0.99 -19.65 -19.12
CA ALA A 16 1.56 -20.61 -20.06
C ALA A 16 2.97 -20.18 -20.56
N ASN A 17 3.38 -18.93 -20.35
CA ASN A 17 4.73 -18.50 -20.71
C ASN A 17 5.76 -19.05 -19.70
N PRO A 18 6.83 -19.71 -20.18
CA PRO A 18 7.84 -20.27 -19.29
C PRO A 18 8.57 -19.17 -18.51
N GLY A 19 8.97 -19.49 -17.28
CA GLY A 19 9.76 -18.58 -16.44
C GLY A 19 8.96 -17.64 -15.53
N ILE A 20 7.62 -17.76 -15.49
CA ILE A 20 6.78 -17.01 -14.55
C ILE A 20 6.65 -17.78 -13.23
N ILE A 21 7.03 -17.15 -12.13
CA ILE A 21 6.80 -17.68 -10.78
C ILE A 21 5.54 -17.04 -10.22
N LEU A 22 4.62 -17.87 -9.71
CA LEU A 22 3.40 -17.42 -9.07
C LEU A 22 3.55 -17.50 -7.57
N ASN A 23 3.28 -16.40 -6.88
CA ASN A 23 3.19 -16.37 -5.43
C ASN A 23 1.82 -15.78 -5.06
N PRO A 24 0.98 -16.48 -4.26
CA PRO A 24 -0.27 -15.92 -3.78
C PRO A 24 -0.09 -14.69 -2.86
N GLY A 25 1.16 -14.35 -2.53
CA GLY A 25 1.56 -13.11 -1.88
C GLY A 25 1.01 -13.00 -0.45
N LEU A 26 0.45 -11.84 -0.13
CA LEU A 26 -0.24 -11.57 1.13
C LEU A 26 -1.73 -11.87 1.11
N ALA A 27 -2.30 -12.29 -0.03
CA ALA A 27 -3.75 -12.37 -0.24
C ALA A 27 -4.47 -13.22 0.82
N PHE A 28 -3.91 -14.38 1.18
CA PHE A 28 -4.51 -15.24 2.20
C PHE A 28 -4.31 -14.74 3.64
N ARG A 29 -3.29 -13.91 3.90
CA ARG A 29 -3.01 -13.36 5.23
C ARG A 29 -3.99 -12.25 5.63
N GLU A 30 -4.58 -11.60 4.65
CA GLU A 30 -5.56 -10.50 4.80
C GLU A 30 -7.02 -10.97 4.80
N MET A 31 -7.23 -12.19 4.33
CA MET A 31 -8.54 -12.77 4.11
C MET A 31 -9.19 -13.18 5.42
N GLU A 32 -10.52 -13.11 5.53
CA GLU A 32 -11.21 -13.63 6.71
C GLU A 32 -11.11 -15.16 6.75
N GLU A 33 -10.90 -15.73 7.94
CA GLU A 33 -10.64 -17.16 8.17
C GLU A 33 -11.62 -18.07 7.42
N ARG A 34 -12.90 -17.68 7.41
CA ARG A 34 -13.99 -18.43 6.76
C ARG A 34 -13.86 -18.54 5.23
N PHE A 35 -13.02 -17.73 4.59
CA PHE A 35 -12.81 -17.74 3.14
C PHE A 35 -11.50 -18.41 2.74
N VAL A 36 -10.48 -18.43 3.61
CA VAL A 36 -9.11 -18.90 3.28
C VAL A 36 -9.11 -20.29 2.66
N GLU A 37 -9.77 -21.27 3.28
CA GLU A 37 -9.77 -22.65 2.78
C GLU A 37 -10.47 -22.78 1.42
N ASN A 38 -11.59 -22.08 1.22
CA ASN A 38 -12.34 -22.16 -0.02
C ASN A 38 -11.61 -21.48 -1.17
N ASP A 39 -11.02 -20.31 -0.93
CA ASP A 39 -10.28 -19.56 -1.94
C ASP A 39 -8.95 -20.24 -2.27
N TRP A 40 -8.30 -20.87 -1.27
CA TRP A 40 -7.15 -21.75 -1.52
C TRP A 40 -7.53 -22.93 -2.42
N ARG A 41 -8.61 -23.64 -2.10
CA ARG A 41 -9.08 -24.77 -2.93
C ARG A 41 -9.40 -24.32 -4.36
N ALA A 42 -10.08 -23.19 -4.52
CA ALA A 42 -10.38 -22.63 -5.84
C ALA A 42 -9.11 -22.25 -6.61
N PHE A 43 -8.11 -21.69 -5.93
CA PHE A 43 -6.81 -21.37 -6.52
C PHE A 43 -6.05 -22.64 -6.94
N SER A 44 -5.98 -23.66 -6.08
CA SER A 44 -5.37 -24.96 -6.42
C SER A 44 -6.10 -25.65 -7.58
N GLU A 45 -7.43 -25.62 -7.61
CA GLU A 45 -8.23 -26.18 -8.72
C GLU A 45 -7.96 -25.43 -10.03
N TYR A 46 -7.84 -24.10 -9.97
CA TYR A 46 -7.46 -23.29 -11.13
C TYR A 46 -6.07 -23.66 -11.65
N LEU A 47 -5.04 -23.74 -10.78
CA LEU A 47 -3.69 -24.11 -11.20
C LEU A 47 -3.62 -25.53 -11.76
N THR A 48 -4.25 -26.51 -11.11
CA THR A 48 -4.28 -27.89 -11.61
C THR A 48 -4.99 -28.03 -12.95
N THR A 49 -5.97 -27.16 -13.24
CA THR A 49 -6.72 -27.18 -14.51
C THR A 49 -5.98 -26.46 -15.64
N PHE A 50 -5.46 -25.26 -15.36
CA PHE A 50 -4.97 -24.34 -16.40
C PHE A 50 -3.44 -24.21 -16.43
N ALA A 51 -2.74 -24.59 -15.37
CA ALA A 51 -1.29 -24.48 -15.25
C ALA A 51 -0.69 -25.67 -14.45
N PRO A 52 -0.93 -26.94 -14.87
CA PRO A 52 -0.58 -28.13 -14.09
C PRO A 52 0.93 -28.34 -13.87
N GLU A 53 1.77 -27.61 -14.60
CA GLU A 53 3.23 -27.63 -14.44
C GLU A 53 3.72 -26.77 -13.26
N TYR A 54 2.87 -25.90 -12.70
CA TYR A 54 3.20 -25.12 -11.51
C TYR A 54 3.25 -26.02 -10.29
N GLN A 55 4.43 -26.12 -9.68
CA GLN A 55 4.65 -26.86 -8.44
C GLN A 55 5.18 -25.90 -7.39
N ASP A 56 4.79 -26.12 -6.13
CA ASP A 56 5.35 -25.38 -5.00
C ASP A 56 6.87 -25.57 -4.94
N THR A 57 7.59 -24.50 -4.60
CA THR A 57 9.03 -24.61 -4.37
C THR A 57 9.29 -25.50 -3.15
N PRO A 58 10.40 -26.27 -3.10
CA PRO A 58 10.68 -27.16 -1.97
C PRO A 58 10.78 -26.46 -0.60
N ASP A 59 11.01 -25.14 -0.61
CA ASP A 59 11.10 -24.25 0.55
C ASP A 59 9.84 -23.41 0.78
N ALA A 60 8.73 -23.71 0.10
CA ALA A 60 7.45 -23.09 0.37
C ALA A 60 7.05 -23.33 1.84
N THR A 61 6.85 -22.24 2.60
CA THR A 61 6.58 -22.28 4.04
C THR A 61 5.15 -21.90 4.41
N TRP A 62 4.28 -21.66 3.41
CA TRP A 62 2.93 -21.23 3.67
C TRP A 62 2.05 -22.39 4.14
N ASP A 63 1.30 -22.16 5.22
CA ASP A 63 0.33 -23.09 5.79
C ASP A 63 -1.06 -22.43 5.81
N PRO A 64 -2.08 -23.02 5.15
CA PRO A 64 -3.46 -22.51 5.17
C PRO A 64 -4.10 -22.51 6.56
N SER A 65 -3.52 -23.21 7.55
CA SER A 65 -4.05 -23.30 8.92
C SER A 65 -3.84 -22.04 9.77
N GLY A 66 -3.13 -21.02 9.25
CA GLY A 66 -2.87 -19.77 9.96
C GLY A 66 -4.15 -18.94 10.18
N SER A 67 -4.41 -18.54 11.44
CA SER A 67 -5.49 -17.61 11.75
C SER A 67 -5.24 -16.24 11.10
N PRO A 68 -6.28 -15.59 10.56
CA PRO A 68 -6.13 -14.27 9.93
C PRO A 68 -5.73 -13.21 10.96
N MET A 69 -4.90 -12.27 10.51
CA MET A 69 -4.44 -11.18 11.37
C MET A 69 -5.57 -10.17 11.54
N LYS A 70 -5.95 -9.89 12.79
CA LYS A 70 -7.06 -8.97 13.12
C LYS A 70 -6.57 -7.55 13.33
N ASN A 71 -5.31 -7.41 13.75
CA ASN A 71 -4.63 -6.14 13.95
C ASN A 71 -3.12 -6.30 13.76
N PHE A 72 -2.42 -5.17 13.68
CA PHE A 72 -0.96 -5.11 13.51
C PHE A 72 -0.19 -5.90 14.57
N TRP A 73 -0.64 -5.89 15.81
CA TRP A 73 0.06 -6.55 16.92
C TRP A 73 -0.04 -8.08 16.89
N ASP A 74 -0.87 -8.64 16.00
CA ASP A 74 -0.95 -10.08 15.75
C ASP A 74 0.17 -10.57 14.81
N LEU A 75 0.89 -9.66 14.14
CA LEU A 75 2.02 -10.01 13.27
C LEU A 75 3.18 -10.64 14.07
N PRO A 76 4.00 -11.53 13.49
CA PRO A 76 5.27 -11.94 14.08
C PRO A 76 6.16 -10.72 14.41
N LYS A 77 6.98 -10.79 15.46
CA LYS A 77 7.81 -9.65 15.90
C LYS A 77 8.73 -9.09 14.84
N THR A 78 9.29 -9.96 14.01
CA THR A 78 10.12 -9.57 12.86
C THR A 78 9.32 -8.79 11.82
N ALA A 79 8.09 -9.22 11.52
CA ALA A 79 7.18 -8.50 10.64
C ALA A 79 6.71 -7.17 11.26
N GLN A 80 6.45 -7.14 12.57
CA GLN A 80 6.13 -5.88 13.27
C GLN A 80 7.26 -4.87 13.07
N ALA A 81 8.52 -5.23 13.33
CA ALA A 81 9.66 -4.33 13.17
C ALA A 81 9.76 -3.74 11.74
N VAL A 82 9.57 -4.58 10.71
CA VAL A 82 9.62 -4.15 9.31
C VAL A 82 8.49 -3.18 8.96
N HIS A 83 7.27 -3.44 9.44
CA HIS A 83 6.08 -2.72 8.98
C HIS A 83 5.67 -1.55 9.88
N LEU A 84 6.31 -1.39 11.04
CA LEU A 84 5.95 -0.40 12.03
C LEU A 84 5.94 1.05 11.50
N PRO A 85 6.92 1.51 10.68
CA PRO A 85 6.87 2.86 10.11
C PRO A 85 5.65 3.09 9.21
N SER A 86 5.32 2.11 8.36
CA SER A 86 4.14 2.19 7.50
C SER A 86 2.86 2.16 8.32
N TYR A 87 2.78 1.33 9.38
CA TYR A 87 1.62 1.29 10.27
C TYR A 87 1.37 2.64 10.96
N ILE A 88 2.41 3.27 11.50
CA ILE A 88 2.34 4.61 12.09
C ILE A 88 1.89 5.64 11.05
N SER A 89 2.40 5.57 9.82
CA SER A 89 1.98 6.45 8.71
C SER A 89 0.48 6.32 8.44
N GLN A 90 -0.07 5.09 8.42
CA GLN A 90 -1.51 4.90 8.23
C GLN A 90 -2.34 5.45 9.41
N LEU A 91 -1.88 5.28 10.65
CA LEU A 91 -2.56 5.87 11.81
C LEU A 91 -2.58 7.40 11.75
N LEU A 92 -1.45 8.03 11.39
CA LEU A 92 -1.37 9.49 11.22
C LEU A 92 -2.27 9.98 10.09
N LEU A 93 -2.32 9.25 8.97
CA LEU A 93 -3.20 9.54 7.85
C LEU A 93 -4.68 9.52 8.29
N ILE A 94 -5.10 8.49 9.03
CA ILE A 94 -6.45 8.40 9.60
C ILE A 94 -6.72 9.57 10.55
N SER A 95 -5.75 9.95 11.40
CA SER A 95 -5.86 11.06 12.35
C SER A 95 -6.10 12.39 11.62
N TRP A 96 -5.25 12.73 10.66
CA TRP A 96 -5.32 13.99 9.93
C TRP A 96 -6.59 14.10 9.08
N ARG A 97 -7.10 12.98 8.56
CA ARG A 97 -8.37 12.95 7.81
C ARG A 97 -9.61 13.25 8.65
N LYS A 98 -9.52 13.09 9.97
CA LYS A 98 -10.60 13.45 10.91
C LYS A 98 -10.56 14.93 11.32
N THR A 99 -9.60 15.72 10.84
CA THR A 99 -9.50 17.14 11.16
C THR A 99 -10.31 18.00 10.19
N ASP A 100 -10.74 19.17 10.63
CA ASP A 100 -11.42 20.18 9.79
C ASP A 100 -10.45 21.08 9.02
N ALA A 101 -9.15 20.76 9.02
CA ALA A 101 -8.16 21.53 8.30
C ALA A 101 -8.40 21.46 6.78
N ALA A 102 -8.00 22.51 6.06
CA ALA A 102 -8.05 22.51 4.60
C ALA A 102 -7.14 21.40 4.02
N PRO A 103 -7.47 20.82 2.85
CA PRO A 103 -6.73 19.72 2.22
C PRO A 103 -5.20 19.83 2.26
N LEU A 104 -4.66 20.99 1.85
CA LEU A 104 -3.22 21.20 1.81
C LEU A 104 -2.61 21.26 3.22
N ARG A 105 -3.33 21.84 4.19
CA ARG A 105 -2.91 21.86 5.60
C ARG A 105 -2.98 20.48 6.25
N GLN A 106 -3.94 19.64 5.87
CA GLN A 106 -3.98 18.24 6.29
C GLN A 106 -2.74 17.50 5.76
N LEU A 107 -2.38 17.70 4.49
CA LEU A 107 -1.20 17.09 3.90
C LEU A 107 0.09 17.56 4.59
N GLU A 108 0.29 18.87 4.74
CA GLU A 108 1.46 19.44 5.39
C GLU A 108 1.60 18.97 6.86
N GLY A 109 0.49 18.95 7.60
CA GLY A 109 0.44 18.45 8.97
C GLY A 109 0.80 16.97 9.07
N TYR A 110 0.23 16.16 8.17
CA TYR A 110 0.57 14.75 8.04
C TYR A 110 2.05 14.52 7.75
N LEU A 111 2.63 15.22 6.77
CA LEU A 111 4.05 15.10 6.41
C LEU A 111 4.97 15.53 7.56
N SER A 112 4.61 16.61 8.25
CA SER A 112 5.33 17.10 9.43
C SER A 112 5.36 16.06 10.54
N ASP A 113 4.21 15.44 10.84
CA ASP A 113 4.11 14.40 11.85
C ASP A 113 4.87 13.13 11.42
N VAL A 114 4.76 12.70 10.16
CA VAL A 114 5.52 11.56 9.62
C VAL A 114 7.02 11.78 9.79
N LEU A 115 7.55 12.94 9.36
CA LEU A 115 8.96 13.25 9.50
C LEU A 115 9.36 13.29 10.98
N ARG A 116 8.57 13.97 11.82
CA ARG A 116 8.82 14.07 13.27
C ARG A 116 8.88 12.71 13.95
N TYR A 117 7.94 11.83 13.62
CA TYR A 117 7.69 10.58 14.34
C TYR A 117 8.42 9.37 13.78
N LEU A 118 8.77 9.39 12.49
CA LEU A 118 9.51 8.32 11.83
C LEU A 118 10.96 8.69 11.51
N GLY A 119 11.31 9.96 11.66
CA GLY A 119 12.65 10.48 11.36
C GLY A 119 13.01 10.51 9.89
N GLN A 120 12.05 10.26 9.00
CA GLN A 120 12.26 10.27 7.56
C GLN A 120 10.95 10.44 6.79
N PHE A 121 11.05 11.08 5.63
CA PHE A 121 9.98 11.17 4.64
C PHE A 121 9.63 9.79 4.08
N GLN A 122 8.33 9.51 3.96
CA GLN A 122 7.79 8.27 3.39
C GLN A 122 7.10 8.60 2.05
N PRO A 123 7.79 8.48 0.90
CA PRO A 123 7.30 9.02 -0.36
C PRO A 123 6.00 8.36 -0.80
N LEU A 124 5.90 7.02 -0.68
CA LEU A 124 4.72 6.28 -1.13
C LEU A 124 3.48 6.68 -0.33
N GLU A 125 3.58 6.73 0.99
CA GLU A 125 2.50 7.14 1.87
C GLU A 125 2.17 8.64 1.72
N ALA A 126 3.16 9.49 1.40
CA ALA A 126 2.93 10.89 1.05
C ALA A 126 2.05 11.02 -0.21
N ARG A 127 2.33 10.23 -1.25
CA ARG A 127 1.52 10.18 -2.48
C ARG A 127 0.10 9.72 -2.20
N ILE A 128 -0.07 8.66 -1.40
CA ILE A 128 -1.39 8.21 -0.94
C ILE A 128 -2.12 9.37 -0.24
N ALA A 129 -1.45 10.04 0.71
CA ALA A 129 -2.02 11.16 1.45
C ALA A 129 -2.49 12.31 0.56
N GLN A 130 -1.73 12.67 -0.48
CA GLN A 130 -2.11 13.69 -1.47
C GLN A 130 -3.44 13.35 -2.17
N PHE A 131 -3.65 12.09 -2.60
CA PHE A 131 -4.94 11.68 -3.15
C PHE A 131 -6.08 11.70 -2.11
N LEU A 132 -5.77 11.38 -0.86
CA LEU A 132 -6.76 11.22 0.19
C LEU A 132 -7.29 12.55 0.73
N PHE A 133 -6.41 13.54 0.83
CA PHE A 133 -6.75 14.89 1.30
C PHE A 133 -7.34 15.76 0.18
N TYR A 134 -7.07 15.46 -1.09
CA TYR A 134 -7.62 16.22 -2.21
C TYR A 134 -9.15 16.36 -2.15
N ASP A 135 -9.61 17.60 -2.35
CA ASP A 135 -11.03 17.95 -2.43
C ASP A 135 -11.55 17.68 -3.85
N ARG A 136 -11.94 16.42 -4.08
CA ARG A 136 -12.50 15.94 -5.36
C ARG A 136 -13.77 16.66 -5.80
N MET A 137 -14.45 17.39 -4.92
CA MET A 137 -15.64 18.15 -5.32
C MET A 137 -15.28 19.37 -6.19
N ARG A 138 -14.00 19.75 -6.22
CA ARG A 138 -13.48 20.83 -7.09
C ARG A 138 -13.11 20.34 -8.49
N ALA A 139 -12.92 19.03 -8.66
CA ALA A 139 -12.60 18.42 -9.95
C ALA A 139 -13.77 18.60 -10.92
N ARG A 140 -13.50 19.25 -12.05
CA ARG A 140 -14.48 19.43 -13.14
C ARG A 140 -14.52 18.24 -14.10
N ASN A 141 -13.38 17.58 -14.26
CA ASN A 141 -13.23 16.41 -15.11
C ASN A 141 -13.72 15.16 -14.34
N GLU A 142 -14.77 14.52 -14.86
CA GLU A 142 -15.37 13.36 -14.21
C GLU A 142 -14.46 12.13 -14.25
N ASP A 143 -13.59 11.97 -15.26
CA ASP A 143 -12.63 10.87 -15.32
C ASP A 143 -11.56 11.02 -14.23
N TRP A 144 -11.06 12.25 -14.05
CA TRP A 144 -10.13 12.58 -12.97
C TRP A 144 -10.77 12.36 -11.58
N LYS A 145 -12.01 12.82 -11.42
CA LYS A 145 -12.77 12.65 -10.19
C LYS A 145 -13.03 11.17 -9.87
N ALA A 146 -13.34 10.36 -10.88
CA ALA A 146 -13.50 8.91 -10.75
C ALA A 146 -12.17 8.23 -10.42
N PHE A 147 -11.07 8.65 -11.06
CA PHE A 147 -9.72 8.14 -10.77
C PHE A 147 -9.31 8.39 -9.31
N CYS A 148 -9.45 9.62 -8.80
CA CYS A 148 -9.27 9.90 -7.38
C CYS A 148 -10.34 9.21 -6.50
N GLY A 149 -11.52 8.99 -7.07
CA GLY A 149 -12.63 8.16 -6.59
C GLY A 149 -12.15 6.84 -6.02
N GLU A 150 -11.60 6.04 -6.93
CA GLU A 150 -11.13 4.67 -6.74
C GLU A 150 -9.96 4.61 -5.76
N ILE A 151 -8.92 5.44 -5.97
CA ILE A 151 -7.73 5.46 -5.09
C ILE A 151 -8.15 5.73 -3.64
N ARG A 152 -8.94 6.79 -3.42
CA ARG A 152 -9.39 7.12 -2.07
C ARG A 152 -10.29 6.02 -1.51
N THR A 153 -11.19 5.41 -2.28
CA THR A 153 -12.05 4.33 -1.77
C THR A 153 -11.22 3.17 -1.22
N ASN A 154 -10.11 2.82 -1.89
CA ASN A 154 -9.25 1.76 -1.38
C ASN A 154 -8.51 2.17 -0.09
N PHE A 155 -7.89 3.36 -0.06
CA PHE A 155 -7.11 3.82 1.10
C PHE A 155 -7.92 4.65 2.13
N SER A 156 -9.25 4.67 2.06
CA SER A 156 -10.15 5.39 2.99
C SER A 156 -11.26 4.47 3.54
N LYS A 157 -10.91 3.25 3.94
CA LYS A 157 -11.89 2.34 4.55
C LYS A 157 -12.44 2.95 5.86
N PRO A 158 -13.75 2.82 6.15
CA PRO A 158 -14.35 3.43 7.32
C PRO A 158 -13.69 2.97 8.63
N ALA A 159 -13.46 3.90 9.55
CA ALA A 159 -12.87 3.66 10.86
C ALA A 159 -13.81 4.18 11.96
N GLY A 160 -15.01 3.58 12.06
CA GLY A 160 -16.08 3.99 13.00
C GLY A 160 -16.16 3.16 14.28
N SER A 161 -15.32 2.13 14.42
CA SER A 161 -15.18 1.30 15.62
C SER A 161 -13.72 0.88 15.76
N LYS A 162 -13.33 0.43 16.96
CA LYS A 162 -11.97 -0.09 17.21
C LYS A 162 -11.59 -1.14 16.18
N ARG A 163 -12.46 -2.14 15.96
CA ARG A 163 -12.21 -3.23 15.01
C ARG A 163 -11.99 -2.71 13.59
N THR A 164 -12.85 -1.80 13.11
CA THR A 164 -12.74 -1.28 11.74
C THR A 164 -11.53 -0.36 11.56
N LEU A 165 -11.15 0.40 12.60
CA LEU A 165 -9.97 1.26 12.57
C LEU A 165 -8.69 0.44 12.45
N LEU A 166 -8.51 -0.57 13.32
CA LEU A 166 -7.32 -1.42 13.31
C LEU A 166 -7.22 -2.23 12.02
N LYS A 167 -8.35 -2.75 11.52
CA LYS A 167 -8.40 -3.44 10.23
C LYS A 167 -8.07 -2.51 9.07
N ALA A 168 -8.57 -1.28 9.06
CA ALA A 168 -8.27 -0.30 8.02
C ALA A 168 -6.77 0.04 7.98
N ALA A 169 -6.17 0.33 9.14
CA ALA A 169 -4.75 0.65 9.24
C ALA A 169 -3.85 -0.55 8.85
N LEU A 170 -4.20 -1.77 9.28
CA LEU A 170 -3.48 -2.98 8.89
C LEU A 170 -3.55 -3.21 7.38
N ASN A 171 -4.74 -3.18 6.78
CA ASN A 171 -4.90 -3.44 5.35
C ASN A 171 -4.14 -2.42 4.49
N GLN A 172 -4.24 -1.12 4.83
CA GLN A 172 -3.52 -0.08 4.10
C GLN A 172 -2.01 -0.22 4.22
N MET A 173 -1.51 -0.64 5.38
CA MET A 173 -0.10 -0.93 5.59
C MET A 173 0.35 -2.13 4.74
N LEU A 174 -0.47 -3.17 4.61
CA LEU A 174 -0.16 -4.34 3.79
C LEU A 174 -0.18 -4.00 2.29
N ASP A 175 -1.18 -3.24 1.82
CA ASP A 175 -1.25 -2.73 0.44
C ASP A 175 0.00 -1.91 0.10
N THR A 176 0.40 -1.02 1.00
CA THR A 176 1.60 -0.17 0.82
C THR A 176 2.88 -1.01 0.83
N TYR A 177 2.96 -2.03 1.69
CA TYR A 177 4.09 -2.95 1.71
C TYR A 177 4.17 -3.79 0.43
N LEU A 178 3.04 -4.25 -0.11
CA LEU A 178 3.00 -5.01 -1.36
C LEU A 178 3.63 -4.20 -2.51
N LEU A 179 3.29 -2.92 -2.63
CA LEU A 179 3.89 -2.02 -3.61
C LEU A 179 5.41 -1.87 -3.41
N ARG A 180 5.86 -1.70 -2.16
CA ARG A 180 7.31 -1.64 -1.82
C ARG A 180 8.03 -2.96 -2.06
N ALA A 181 7.36 -4.09 -1.86
CA ALA A 181 7.94 -5.41 -2.05
C ALA A 181 8.16 -5.68 -3.54
N ALA A 182 7.14 -5.45 -4.39
CA ALA A 182 7.26 -5.57 -5.83
C ALA A 182 8.41 -4.71 -6.37
N GLN A 183 8.53 -3.48 -5.87
CA GLN A 183 9.66 -2.60 -6.14
C GLN A 183 11.00 -3.21 -5.72
N SER A 184 11.16 -3.59 -4.44
CA SER A 184 12.44 -4.08 -3.90
C SER A 184 12.90 -5.38 -4.55
N MET A 185 11.97 -6.11 -5.16
CA MET A 185 12.27 -7.32 -5.92
C MET A 185 12.65 -7.00 -7.37
N HIS A 186 11.99 -6.01 -7.99
CA HIS A 186 12.31 -5.58 -9.35
C HIS A 186 13.68 -4.91 -9.45
N TYR A 187 14.08 -4.17 -8.42
CA TYR A 187 15.32 -3.40 -8.39
C TYR A 187 16.29 -3.87 -7.32
N GLY A 188 17.59 -3.85 -7.61
CA GLY A 188 18.63 -4.18 -6.63
C GLY A 188 18.93 -5.69 -6.50
N GLN A 189 18.34 -6.53 -7.36
CA GLN A 189 18.71 -7.93 -7.50
C GLN A 189 19.77 -8.12 -8.58
N LYS A 190 20.63 -9.15 -8.43
CA LYS A 190 21.63 -9.51 -9.44
C LYS A 190 21.03 -10.08 -10.72
N GLN A 191 19.79 -10.56 -10.64
CA GLN A 191 19.00 -11.02 -11.77
C GLN A 191 17.82 -10.09 -11.88
N GLU A 192 17.75 -9.38 -13.01
CA GLU A 192 16.57 -8.59 -13.37
C GLU A 192 15.41 -9.56 -13.59
N ALA A 193 14.31 -9.32 -12.88
CA ALA A 193 13.05 -10.04 -13.08
C ALA A 193 11.92 -9.02 -13.02
N ASP A 194 10.95 -9.17 -13.92
CA ASP A 194 9.75 -8.36 -13.90
C ASP A 194 8.81 -8.87 -12.82
N PHE A 195 8.47 -8.00 -11.86
CA PHE A 195 7.53 -8.32 -10.80
C PHE A 195 6.19 -7.65 -11.06
N TRP A 196 5.16 -8.48 -11.19
CA TRP A 196 3.80 -8.04 -11.43
C TRP A 196 2.92 -8.36 -10.23
N ILE A 197 2.15 -7.36 -9.78
CA ILE A 197 1.07 -7.58 -8.82
C ILE A 197 -0.23 -7.72 -9.61
N ALA A 198 -0.81 -8.92 -9.61
CA ALA A 198 -2.17 -9.14 -10.11
C ALA A 198 -3.18 -8.86 -8.99
N THR A 199 -4.08 -7.90 -9.20
CA THR A 199 -5.09 -7.51 -8.21
C THR A 199 -6.42 -7.17 -8.88
N GLN A 200 -7.52 -7.47 -8.19
CA GLN A 200 -8.86 -6.98 -8.56
C GLN A 200 -9.15 -5.59 -7.94
N ASP A 201 -8.23 -5.06 -7.12
CA ASP A 201 -8.36 -3.74 -6.53
C ASP A 201 -8.03 -2.64 -7.56
N THR A 202 -9.07 -2.04 -8.11
CA THR A 202 -8.99 -0.94 -9.09
C THR A 202 -8.28 0.28 -8.53
N GLY A 203 -8.44 0.57 -7.24
CA GLY A 203 -7.79 1.70 -6.56
C GLY A 203 -6.28 1.50 -6.46
N LEU A 204 -5.84 0.29 -6.11
CA LEU A 204 -4.41 -0.07 -6.09
C LEU A 204 -3.81 -0.01 -7.50
N ALA A 205 -4.51 -0.56 -8.50
CA ALA A 205 -4.08 -0.52 -9.89
C ALA A 205 -3.98 0.90 -10.46
N TYR A 206 -4.92 1.79 -10.09
CA TYR A 206 -4.88 3.20 -10.48
C TYR A 206 -3.74 3.95 -9.79
N PHE A 207 -3.54 3.69 -8.50
CA PHE A 207 -2.47 4.32 -7.74
C PHE A 207 -1.09 3.97 -8.33
N ALA A 208 -0.87 2.72 -8.75
CA ALA A 208 0.35 2.29 -9.43
C ALA A 208 0.65 3.05 -10.75
N LYS A 209 -0.34 3.71 -11.37
CA LYS A 209 -0.13 4.54 -12.57
C LYS A 209 0.39 5.96 -12.25
N THR A 210 0.55 6.29 -10.98
CA THR A 210 0.90 7.66 -10.52
C THR A 210 2.36 7.82 -10.12
N PHE A 211 3.12 6.73 -10.22
CA PHE A 211 4.56 6.70 -9.95
C PHE A 211 5.24 5.59 -10.73
N PHE A 212 6.53 5.78 -11.02
CA PHE A 212 7.44 4.71 -11.42
C PHE A 212 8.71 4.84 -10.59
N TYR A 213 9.43 3.76 -10.36
CA TYR A 213 10.66 3.82 -9.57
C TYR A 213 11.84 4.09 -10.48
N ASP A 214 12.59 5.15 -10.17
CA ASP A 214 13.79 5.51 -10.92
C ASP A 214 15.03 4.91 -10.24
N GLU A 215 15.65 3.94 -10.93
CA GLU A 215 16.90 3.26 -10.55
C GLU A 215 18.02 4.21 -10.10
N ALA A 216 18.07 5.42 -10.63
CA ALA A 216 19.09 6.42 -10.30
C ALA A 216 18.94 7.02 -8.89
N HIS A 217 17.81 6.81 -8.21
CA HIS A 217 17.50 7.45 -6.92
C HIS A 217 17.30 6.48 -5.75
N LEU A 218 18.17 5.46 -5.67
CA LEU A 218 18.30 4.58 -4.50
C LEU A 218 18.77 5.38 -3.28
N SER A 219 18.10 5.22 -2.14
CA SER A 219 18.61 5.75 -0.87
C SER A 219 19.81 4.90 -0.40
N PRO A 220 20.61 5.41 0.56
CA PRO A 220 21.75 4.68 1.12
C PRO A 220 21.41 3.31 1.76
N SER A 221 20.14 3.05 2.08
CA SER A 221 19.66 1.76 2.59
C SER A 221 19.16 0.80 1.50
N GLY A 222 19.34 1.14 0.22
CA GLY A 222 18.88 0.33 -0.92
C GLY A 222 17.37 0.39 -1.18
N LEU A 223 16.62 1.17 -0.38
CA LEU A 223 15.22 1.51 -0.65
C LEU A 223 15.19 2.79 -1.48
N PHE A 224 14.35 2.91 -2.50
CA PHE A 224 14.30 4.18 -3.22
C PHE A 224 13.76 5.30 -2.33
N SER A 225 14.55 6.37 -2.22
CA SER A 225 14.15 7.58 -1.48
C SER A 225 13.13 8.41 -2.24
N THR A 226 12.96 8.17 -3.54
CA THR A 226 12.08 8.90 -4.43
C THR A 226 11.52 7.96 -5.51
N PHE A 227 10.38 8.32 -6.08
CA PHE A 227 9.87 7.72 -7.31
C PHE A 227 9.73 8.83 -8.35
N GLU A 228 9.83 8.48 -9.63
CA GLU A 228 9.42 9.37 -10.70
C GLU A 228 7.90 9.56 -10.62
N ARG A 229 7.50 10.83 -10.56
CA ARG A 229 6.10 11.23 -10.43
C ARG A 229 5.44 11.16 -11.80
N LEU A 230 4.56 10.18 -11.97
CA LEU A 230 3.71 10.14 -13.15
C LEU A 230 2.49 11.03 -12.92
N MET A 231 2.22 11.89 -13.91
CA MET A 231 1.07 12.80 -13.91
C MET A 231 0.11 12.38 -15.04
N PRO A 232 -0.63 11.26 -14.87
CA PRO A 232 -1.51 10.73 -15.92
C PRO A 232 -2.68 11.66 -16.29
N PHE A 233 -2.94 12.69 -15.48
CA PHE A 233 -4.00 13.67 -15.67
C PHE A 233 -3.44 15.09 -15.65
N ALA A 234 -3.96 15.96 -16.52
CA ALA A 234 -3.51 17.35 -16.64
C ALA A 234 -3.76 18.16 -15.35
N GLU A 235 -4.77 17.78 -14.56
CA GLU A 235 -5.11 18.39 -13.29
C GLU A 235 -3.93 18.33 -12.30
N MET A 236 -3.14 17.26 -12.35
CA MET A 236 -1.97 17.09 -11.46
C MET A 236 -0.84 18.08 -11.76
N THR A 237 -0.84 18.73 -12.93
CA THR A 237 0.15 19.74 -13.32
C THR A 237 -0.44 21.14 -13.51
N THR A 238 -1.76 21.29 -13.38
CA THR A 238 -2.46 22.56 -13.64
C THR A 238 -3.23 23.07 -12.44
N GLU A 239 -3.69 22.20 -11.54
CA GLU A 239 -4.39 22.60 -10.32
C GLU A 239 -3.41 22.97 -9.20
N GLN A 240 -3.70 24.10 -8.54
CA GLN A 240 -2.84 24.66 -7.49
C GLN A 240 -2.58 23.69 -6.34
N TYR A 241 -3.59 22.91 -5.92
CA TYR A 241 -3.42 21.93 -4.85
C TYR A 241 -2.30 20.92 -5.15
N TRP A 242 -2.25 20.43 -6.39
CA TRP A 242 -1.26 19.43 -6.80
C TRP A 242 0.12 20.05 -6.87
N LEU A 243 0.24 21.24 -7.48
CA LEU A 243 1.50 21.98 -7.53
C LEU A 243 2.05 22.29 -6.12
N ASP A 244 1.19 22.73 -5.21
CA ASP A 244 1.58 23.02 -3.82
C ASP A 244 1.98 21.74 -3.07
N ALA A 245 1.26 20.63 -3.29
CA ALA A 245 1.59 19.34 -2.71
C ALA A 245 2.94 18.81 -3.23
N GLU A 246 3.24 18.98 -4.51
CA GLU A 246 4.55 18.64 -5.07
C GLU A 246 5.68 19.46 -4.45
N ALA A 247 5.47 20.78 -4.26
CA ALA A 247 6.43 21.63 -3.58
C ALA A 247 6.65 21.20 -2.11
N LEU A 248 5.60 20.74 -1.42
CA LEU A 248 5.76 20.13 -0.10
C LEU A 248 6.62 18.87 -0.17
N PHE A 249 6.38 17.98 -1.13
CA PHE A 249 7.16 16.75 -1.26
C PHE A 249 8.65 17.03 -1.48
N ASP A 250 8.98 17.98 -2.35
CA ASP A 250 10.37 18.39 -2.59
C ASP A 250 11.03 18.94 -1.32
N ASN A 251 10.30 19.73 -0.52
CA ASN A 251 10.82 20.24 0.74
C ASN A 251 11.05 19.12 1.79
N PHE A 252 10.13 18.17 1.89
CA PHE A 252 10.22 17.07 2.85
C PHE A 252 11.23 15.99 2.43
N SER A 253 11.48 15.79 1.13
CA SER A 253 12.47 14.83 0.65
C SER A 253 13.90 15.26 0.98
N GLU A 254 14.16 16.57 1.05
CA GLU A 254 15.45 17.15 1.43
C GLU A 254 15.65 17.26 2.95
N ALA A 255 14.65 16.89 3.76
CA ALA A 255 14.75 16.98 5.21
C ALA A 255 15.81 16.00 5.76
N PRO A 256 16.60 16.41 6.78
CA PRO A 256 17.56 15.52 7.43
C PRO A 256 16.87 14.27 7.98
N LYS A 257 17.50 13.12 7.78
CA LYS A 257 17.02 11.84 8.30
C LYS A 257 17.65 11.56 9.66
N TRP A 258 16.89 10.98 10.58
CA TRP A 258 17.40 10.45 11.84
C TRP A 258 16.77 9.11 12.17
N GLN A 259 17.44 8.33 13.01
CA GLN A 259 16.98 7.03 13.42
C GLN A 259 16.19 7.13 14.73
N ILE A 260 15.14 6.32 14.81
CA ILE A 260 14.32 6.12 16.01
C ILE A 260 14.31 4.62 16.26
N SER A 261 14.44 4.21 17.51
CA SER A 261 14.48 2.77 17.84
C SER A 261 13.13 2.11 17.59
N ASP A 262 13.15 0.80 17.31
CA ASP A 262 11.93 0.01 17.11
C ASP A 262 11.05 0.04 18.38
N GLU A 263 11.67 0.09 19.57
CA GLU A 263 10.95 0.22 20.84
C GLU A 263 10.21 1.56 20.97
N GLU A 264 10.86 2.66 20.60
CA GLU A 264 10.26 3.99 20.60
C GLU A 264 9.12 4.08 19.59
N LEU A 265 9.32 3.58 18.37
CA LEU A 265 8.28 3.52 17.34
C LEU A 265 7.09 2.67 17.82
N ALA A 266 7.34 1.56 18.52
CA ALA A 266 6.28 0.67 18.97
C ALA A 266 5.46 1.32 20.09
N SER A 267 6.12 2.05 21.00
CA SER A 267 5.45 2.85 22.02
C SER A 267 4.60 3.95 21.38
N LEU A 268 5.15 4.65 20.40
CA LEU A 268 4.48 5.73 19.69
C LEU A 268 3.25 5.24 18.91
N ALA A 269 3.36 4.11 18.20
CA ALA A 269 2.23 3.51 17.49
C ALA A 269 1.06 3.22 18.42
N LYS A 270 1.33 2.67 19.62
CA LYS A 270 0.30 2.42 20.64
C LYS A 270 -0.32 3.71 21.17
N GLU A 271 0.47 4.77 21.35
CA GLU A 271 -0.02 6.07 21.80
C GLU A 271 -0.95 6.70 20.76
N ILE A 272 -0.56 6.71 19.48
CA ILE A 272 -1.38 7.24 18.39
C ILE A 272 -2.66 6.42 18.25
N GLU A 273 -2.55 5.09 18.29
CA GLU A 273 -3.69 4.18 18.27
C GLU A 273 -4.67 4.48 19.43
N ALA A 274 -4.18 4.60 20.66
CA ALA A 274 -5.01 4.92 21.82
C ALA A 274 -5.76 6.25 21.64
N LYS A 275 -5.06 7.32 21.23
CA LYS A 275 -5.68 8.63 20.95
C LYS A 275 -6.74 8.57 19.87
N LEU A 276 -6.54 7.75 18.83
CA LEU A 276 -7.52 7.56 17.77
C LEU A 276 -8.77 6.82 18.27
N LEU A 277 -8.59 5.84 19.15
CA LEU A 277 -9.68 5.07 19.74
C LEU A 277 -10.52 5.90 20.72
N GLU A 278 -9.92 6.86 21.43
CA GLU A 278 -10.63 7.82 22.28
C GLU A 278 -11.54 8.79 21.48
N ARG A 279 -11.27 8.94 20.17
CA ARG A 279 -12.01 9.81 19.24
C ARG A 279 -13.01 9.05 18.36
N LEU A 280 -13.28 7.78 18.66
CA LEU A 280 -14.33 6.98 18.01
C LEU A 280 -15.66 7.15 18.75
#